data_AF-A0A2E5KMI8-F1
#
_entry.id   AF-A0A2E5KMI8-F1
#
_cell.length_a   1.000
_cell.length_b   1.000
_cell.length_c   1.000
_cell.angle_alpha   90.00
_cell.angle_beta   90.00
_cell.angle_gamma   90.00
#
_symmetry.space_group_name_H-M   'P 1'
#
loop_
_entity.id
_entity.type
_entity.pdbx_description
1 polymer ?
#
loop_
_entity_poly.entity_id
_entity_poly.type
_entity_poly.pdbx_seq_one_letter_code
_entity_poly.pdbx_strand_id
1 'polypeptide(L)'
;MPVDDDNCVFFGWRSHDDGEFYGPNSDPSYNGWSKCCLEGQSEQPTYDLKQRSPGDWEAQSSQWGGRSRFWIEHLSSVDGGVALTKRVLRNIIEGDVPSAWPAPANGNGSGVNFRVQNIYSQNSVCNIKSQPDREADWKLLGKFGSEMRDAVLEGDDFEGDARKEYVANRIKKIETEFQAHYN
;
A
#
# COMPACT_ATOMS: atom_id res chain seq x y z
N MET A 1 1.59 -5.29 -1.10
CA MET A 1 2.25 -4.03 -1.50
C MET A 1 2.77 -3.35 -0.25
N PRO A 2 4.10 -3.17 -0.11
CA PRO A 2 4.65 -2.46 1.04
C PRO A 2 4.14 -1.01 1.07
N VAL A 3 3.66 -0.56 2.23
CA VAL A 3 3.30 0.85 2.48
C VAL A 3 4.42 1.52 3.26
N ASP A 4 4.87 0.85 4.33
CA ASP A 4 6.01 1.19 5.16
C ASP A 4 6.64 -0.09 5.74
N ASP A 5 7.53 0.04 6.74
CA ASP A 5 8.24 -1.09 7.36
C ASP A 5 7.34 -2.05 8.17
N ASP A 6 6.17 -1.57 8.59
CA ASP A 6 5.25 -2.29 9.48
C ASP A 6 3.92 -2.63 8.80
N ASN A 7 3.60 -2.00 7.66
CA ASN A 7 2.30 -2.10 7.00
C ASN A 7 2.42 -2.47 5.52
N CYS A 8 1.50 -3.30 5.07
CA CYS A 8 1.33 -3.60 3.65
C CYS A 8 -0.16 -3.70 3.28
N VAL A 9 -0.47 -3.47 2.02
CA VAL A 9 -1.81 -3.71 1.46
C VAL A 9 -1.81 -5.02 0.68
N PHE A 10 -2.73 -5.90 1.02
CA PHE A 10 -3.03 -7.10 0.24
C PHE A 10 -4.02 -6.76 -0.87
N PHE A 11 -3.65 -7.07 -2.11
CA PHE A 11 -4.55 -6.97 -3.25
C PHE A 11 -4.94 -8.37 -3.68
N GLY A 12 -6.24 -8.64 -3.69
CA GLY A 12 -6.81 -9.86 -4.24
C GLY A 12 -7.59 -9.53 -5.51
N TRP A 13 -7.38 -10.32 -6.56
CA TRP A 13 -8.25 -10.31 -7.74
C TRP A 13 -8.95 -11.66 -7.81
N ARG A 14 -10.29 -11.65 -7.85
CA ARG A 14 -11.08 -12.86 -8.00
C ARG A 14 -11.92 -12.79 -9.26
N SER A 15 -11.81 -13.83 -10.08
CA SER A 15 -12.77 -14.06 -11.17
C SER A 15 -14.04 -14.66 -10.56
N HIS A 16 -15.19 -14.11 -10.93
CA HIS A 16 -16.49 -14.67 -10.62
C HIS A 16 -17.07 -15.20 -11.92
N ASP A 17 -17.14 -16.50 -12.03
CA ASP A 17 -17.89 -17.19 -13.08
C ASP A 17 -19.02 -18.01 -12.44
N ASP A 18 -19.93 -18.47 -13.27
CA ASP A 18 -21.08 -19.30 -12.88
C ASP A 18 -20.68 -20.78 -12.69
N GLY A 19 -19.37 -21.06 -12.66
CA GLY A 19 -18.79 -22.39 -12.78
C GLY A 19 -18.30 -23.00 -11.46
N GLU A 20 -17.21 -23.76 -11.51
CA GLU A 20 -16.67 -24.58 -10.41
C GLU A 20 -16.24 -23.78 -9.16
N PHE A 21 -16.14 -22.46 -9.26
CA PHE A 21 -15.80 -21.57 -8.14
C PHE A 21 -17.02 -20.93 -7.47
N TYR A 22 -18.23 -21.31 -7.88
CA TYR A 22 -19.48 -20.91 -7.25
C TYR A 22 -19.73 -21.75 -5.99
N GLY A 23 -19.74 -21.10 -4.84
CA GLY A 23 -19.94 -21.73 -3.54
C GLY A 23 -20.45 -20.71 -2.53
N PRO A 24 -20.74 -21.11 -1.27
CA PRO A 24 -21.22 -20.19 -0.24
C PRO A 24 -20.29 -18.98 -0.01
N ASN A 25 -19.03 -19.08 -0.44
CA ASN A 25 -17.96 -18.11 -0.34
C ASN A 25 -17.61 -17.46 -1.71
N SER A 26 -18.57 -17.29 -2.62
CA SER A 26 -18.35 -16.71 -3.96
C SER A 26 -19.20 -15.49 -4.28
N ASP A 27 -19.95 -14.95 -3.31
CA ASP A 27 -20.75 -13.73 -3.49
C ASP A 27 -19.82 -12.52 -3.72
N PRO A 28 -19.85 -11.90 -4.92
CA PRO A 28 -19.03 -10.73 -5.22
C PRO A 28 -19.30 -9.54 -4.29
N SER A 29 -20.48 -9.47 -3.67
CA SER A 29 -20.84 -8.40 -2.73
C SER A 29 -19.94 -8.36 -1.49
N TYR A 30 -19.25 -9.47 -1.18
CA TYR A 30 -18.27 -9.58 -0.10
C TYR A 30 -16.83 -9.24 -0.52
N ASN A 31 -16.59 -8.84 -1.77
CA ASN A 31 -15.30 -8.28 -2.16
C ASN A 31 -15.27 -6.78 -1.94
N GLY A 32 -14.30 -6.31 -1.17
CA GLY A 32 -14.12 -4.88 -0.96
C GLY A 32 -12.98 -4.57 -0.02
N TRP A 33 -12.95 -3.33 0.46
CA TRP A 33 -11.94 -2.92 1.43
C TRP A 33 -12.04 -3.76 2.71
N SER A 34 -10.95 -4.42 3.09
CA SER A 34 -10.88 -5.33 4.25
C SER A 34 -11.92 -6.46 4.23
N LYS A 35 -12.41 -6.83 3.03
CA LYS A 35 -13.37 -7.91 2.85
C LYS A 35 -12.98 -8.76 1.65
N CYS A 36 -12.96 -10.06 1.87
CA CYS A 36 -12.81 -11.04 0.81
C CYS A 36 -13.93 -12.06 0.93
N CYS A 37 -14.52 -12.48 -0.19
CA CYS A 37 -15.47 -13.58 -0.17
C CYS A 37 -14.83 -14.94 0.15
N LEU A 38 -13.50 -15.05 0.21
CA LEU A 38 -12.80 -16.24 0.70
C LEU A 38 -12.72 -16.22 2.24
N GLU A 39 -13.18 -17.31 2.85
CA GLU A 39 -13.08 -17.52 4.29
C GLU A 39 -11.62 -17.50 4.77
N GLY A 40 -11.40 -16.91 5.95
CA GLY A 40 -10.08 -16.83 6.58
C GLY A 40 -9.13 -15.78 6.02
N GLN A 41 -9.46 -15.11 4.91
CA GLN A 41 -8.64 -14.02 4.36
C GLN A 41 -8.88 -12.67 5.04
N SER A 42 -10.00 -12.55 5.77
CA SER A 42 -10.36 -11.37 6.56
C SER A 42 -10.32 -11.71 8.04
N GLU A 43 -10.11 -10.69 8.88
CA GLU A 43 -10.09 -10.85 10.33
C GLU A 43 -11.38 -11.45 10.87
N GLN A 44 -11.25 -12.47 11.73
CA GLN A 44 -12.39 -13.04 12.43
C GLN A 44 -12.99 -12.03 13.42
N PRO A 45 -14.33 -11.97 13.56
CA PRO A 45 -15.00 -10.89 14.28
C PRO A 45 -14.82 -10.96 15.80
N THR A 46 -14.47 -12.12 16.36
CA THR A 46 -14.29 -12.31 17.81
C THR A 46 -12.98 -13.01 18.13
N TYR A 47 -12.43 -12.73 19.31
CA TYR A 47 -11.21 -13.37 19.79
C TYR A 47 -11.35 -14.91 19.86
N ASP A 48 -12.49 -15.40 20.36
CA ASP A 48 -12.73 -16.84 20.47
C ASP A 48 -12.72 -17.54 19.11
N LEU A 49 -13.26 -16.89 18.06
CA LEU A 49 -13.23 -17.42 16.70
C LEU A 49 -11.81 -17.41 16.14
N LYS A 50 -11.02 -16.35 16.39
CA LYS A 50 -9.60 -16.30 16.02
C LYS A 50 -8.81 -17.47 16.62
N GLN A 51 -9.13 -17.90 17.83
CA GLN A 51 -8.43 -19.01 18.49
C GLN A 51 -8.92 -20.38 18.01
N ARG A 52 -10.23 -20.54 17.75
CA ARG A 52 -10.81 -21.84 17.39
C ARG A 52 -10.70 -22.19 15.92
N SER A 53 -10.81 -21.19 15.05
CA SER A 53 -10.80 -21.34 13.60
C SER A 53 -10.01 -20.20 12.95
N PRO A 54 -8.70 -20.08 13.26
CA PRO A 54 -7.85 -19.06 12.65
C PRO A 54 -7.80 -19.22 11.13
N GLY A 55 -7.93 -18.12 10.41
CA GLY A 55 -7.68 -18.05 8.98
C GLY A 55 -6.25 -17.64 8.66
N ASP A 56 -6.02 -17.41 7.37
CA ASP A 56 -4.77 -16.85 6.86
C ASP A 56 -4.49 -15.45 7.44
N TRP A 57 -5.52 -14.62 7.67
CA TRP A 57 -5.34 -13.31 8.30
C TRP A 57 -4.74 -13.45 9.70
N GLU A 58 -5.29 -14.32 10.55
CA GLU A 58 -4.75 -14.56 11.90
C GLU A 58 -3.36 -15.19 11.83
N ALA A 59 -3.12 -16.14 10.92
CA ALA A 59 -1.82 -16.78 10.75
C ALA A 59 -0.73 -15.78 10.33
N GLN A 60 -1.05 -14.82 9.46
CA GLN A 60 -0.10 -13.82 8.98
C GLN A 60 0.10 -12.68 10.01
N SER A 61 -0.99 -12.13 10.54
CA SER A 61 -0.94 -11.01 11.49
C SER A 61 -0.33 -11.41 12.85
N SER A 62 -0.46 -12.67 13.26
CA SER A 62 0.13 -13.16 14.51
C SER A 62 1.64 -13.41 14.43
N GLN A 63 2.21 -13.60 13.24
CA GLN A 63 3.66 -13.82 13.07
C GLN A 63 4.45 -12.56 13.46
N TRP A 64 4.96 -12.56 14.70
CA TRP A 64 5.76 -11.48 15.28
C TRP A 64 5.12 -10.08 15.18
N GLY A 65 3.79 -10.03 15.22
CA GLY A 65 3.01 -8.81 15.01
C GLY A 65 3.04 -8.33 13.56
N GLY A 66 2.90 -9.25 12.60
CA GLY A 66 2.84 -8.97 11.17
C GLY A 66 4.20 -8.76 10.48
N ARG A 67 5.32 -9.13 11.12
CA ARG A 67 6.68 -8.86 10.61
C ARG A 67 7.54 -10.11 10.51
N SER A 68 8.17 -10.34 9.36
CA SER A 68 9.15 -11.45 9.25
C SER A 68 10.44 -11.09 10.00
N ARG A 69 10.92 -12.01 10.85
CA ARG A 69 12.17 -11.90 11.60
C ARG A 69 13.12 -13.00 11.17
N PHE A 70 13.66 -12.87 9.96
CA PHE A 70 14.42 -13.94 9.30
C PHE A 70 15.62 -14.48 10.10
N TRP A 71 16.22 -13.69 11.00
CA TRP A 71 17.39 -14.08 11.77
C TRP A 71 17.10 -15.02 12.95
N ILE A 72 15.83 -15.18 13.34
CA ILE A 72 15.39 -16.09 14.41
C ILE A 72 14.49 -17.23 13.93
N GLU A 73 14.21 -17.31 12.63
CA GLU A 73 13.36 -18.37 12.07
C GLU A 73 14.11 -19.70 12.02
N HIS A 74 13.49 -20.77 12.53
CA HIS A 74 13.99 -22.14 12.40
C HIS A 74 13.23 -22.85 11.28
N LEU A 75 13.80 -22.83 10.08
CA LEU A 75 13.18 -23.43 8.89
C LEU A 75 13.28 -24.96 8.90
N SER A 76 12.21 -25.61 8.50
CA SER A 76 12.09 -27.05 8.27
C SER A 76 12.26 -27.38 6.78
N SER A 77 12.31 -28.67 6.45
CA SER A 77 12.40 -29.15 5.06
C SER A 77 11.22 -28.71 4.18
N VAL A 78 10.05 -28.49 4.78
CA VAL A 78 8.85 -27.99 4.08
C VAL A 78 8.96 -26.51 3.68
N ASP A 79 9.85 -25.75 4.31
CA ASP A 79 10.04 -24.32 4.05
C ASP A 79 10.97 -24.05 2.86
N GLY A 80 11.36 -25.08 2.11
CA GLY A 80 12.28 -24.95 0.97
C GLY A 80 11.84 -23.90 -0.05
N GLY A 81 10.54 -23.82 -0.35
CA GLY A 81 9.99 -22.79 -1.23
C GLY A 81 10.17 -21.37 -0.70
N VAL A 82 9.92 -21.15 0.60
CA VAL A 82 10.10 -19.85 1.26
C VAL A 82 11.58 -19.46 1.26
N ALA A 83 12.47 -20.39 1.58
CA ALA A 83 13.91 -20.16 1.58
C ALA A 83 14.43 -19.77 0.18
N LEU A 84 13.96 -20.47 -0.87
CA LEU A 84 14.31 -20.16 -2.26
C LEU A 84 13.80 -18.77 -2.68
N THR A 85 12.55 -18.43 -2.37
CA THR A 85 11.98 -17.11 -2.68
C THR A 85 12.77 -16.00 -1.99
N LYS A 86 13.12 -16.15 -0.70
CA LYS A 86 13.95 -15.19 0.04
C LYS A 86 15.31 -14.99 -0.62
N ARG A 87 15.95 -16.07 -1.08
CA ARG A 87 17.23 -16.01 -1.78
C ARG A 87 17.11 -15.28 -3.12
N VAL A 88 16.09 -15.59 -3.92
CA VAL A 88 15.86 -14.93 -5.22
C VAL A 88 15.65 -13.42 -5.03
N LEU A 89 14.77 -13.02 -4.12
CA LEU A 89 14.49 -11.60 -3.85
C LEU A 89 15.75 -10.85 -3.38
N ARG A 90 16.55 -11.47 -2.51
CA ARG A 90 17.83 -10.89 -2.05
C ARG A 90 18.77 -10.63 -3.22
N ASN A 91 19.00 -11.63 -4.06
CA ASN A 91 19.88 -11.50 -5.23
C ASN A 91 19.39 -10.39 -6.19
N ILE A 92 18.08 -10.21 -6.36
CA ILE A 92 17.53 -9.13 -7.18
C ILE A 92 17.85 -7.76 -6.55
N ILE A 93 17.58 -7.60 -5.25
CA ILE A 93 17.80 -6.34 -4.51
C ILE A 93 19.29 -5.98 -4.46
N GLU A 94 20.17 -6.96 -4.29
CA GLU A 94 21.63 -6.78 -4.27
C GLU A 94 22.22 -6.51 -5.66
N GLY A 95 21.42 -6.66 -6.73
CA GLY A 95 21.83 -6.34 -8.10
C GLY A 95 22.48 -7.50 -8.85
N ASP A 96 22.49 -8.71 -8.29
CA ASP A 96 23.04 -9.91 -8.93
C ASP A 96 22.20 -10.40 -10.11
N VAL A 97 20.93 -9.97 -10.19
CA VAL A 97 20.01 -10.27 -11.30
C VAL A 97 19.45 -8.98 -11.90
N PRO A 98 20.26 -8.18 -12.64
CA PRO A 98 19.82 -6.89 -13.18
C PRO A 98 18.57 -6.98 -14.07
N SER A 99 18.42 -8.10 -14.79
CA SER A 99 17.28 -8.34 -15.70
C SER A 99 15.95 -8.55 -14.97
N ALA A 100 15.95 -8.79 -13.66
CA ALA A 100 14.74 -8.97 -12.87
C ALA A 100 14.14 -7.65 -12.39
N TRP A 101 14.89 -6.54 -12.49
CA TRP A 101 14.33 -5.22 -12.24
C TRP A 101 13.31 -4.89 -13.32
N PRO A 102 12.11 -4.38 -12.95
CA PRO A 102 11.14 -3.96 -13.94
C PRO A 102 11.78 -2.89 -14.83
N ALA A 103 11.70 -3.10 -16.15
CA ALA A 103 12.06 -2.04 -17.09
C ALA A 103 11.16 -0.83 -16.80
N PRO A 104 11.69 0.40 -16.81
CA PRO A 104 10.85 1.58 -16.72
C PRO A 104 9.75 1.49 -17.77
N ALA A 105 8.51 1.87 -17.42
CA ALA A 105 7.38 1.89 -18.37
C ALA A 105 7.68 2.73 -19.63
N ASN A 106 8.71 3.58 -19.55
CA ASN A 106 9.19 4.53 -20.53
C ASN A 106 10.29 3.92 -21.44
N GLY A 107 10.68 2.66 -21.22
CA GLY A 107 11.82 2.03 -21.88
C GLY A 107 11.48 1.45 -23.25
N ASN A 108 11.79 2.20 -24.31
CA ASN A 108 12.16 1.79 -25.68
C ASN A 108 12.00 0.31 -26.09
N GLY A 109 10.78 -0.25 -26.05
CA GLY A 109 10.55 -1.64 -26.45
C GLY A 109 9.24 -1.91 -27.19
N SER A 110 8.19 -1.11 -26.96
CA SER A 110 6.86 -1.39 -27.52
C SER A 110 6.49 -0.52 -28.73
N GLY A 111 7.30 0.49 -29.07
CA GLY A 111 6.91 1.50 -30.09
C GLY A 111 5.70 2.35 -29.69
N VAL A 112 5.17 2.16 -28.48
CA VAL A 112 4.08 2.95 -27.92
C VAL A 112 4.71 4.11 -27.17
N ASN A 113 4.42 5.34 -27.63
CA ASN A 113 4.80 6.56 -26.95
C ASN A 113 3.98 6.66 -25.66
N PHE A 114 4.42 5.97 -24.60
CA PHE A 114 3.82 6.09 -23.29
C PHE A 114 4.13 7.49 -22.77
N ARG A 115 3.14 8.38 -22.87
CA ARG A 115 3.15 9.61 -22.08
C ARG A 115 3.24 9.17 -20.62
N VAL A 116 4.33 9.54 -19.94
CA VAL A 116 4.50 9.27 -18.51
C VAL A 116 3.25 9.79 -17.81
N GLN A 117 2.43 8.87 -17.30
CA GLN A 117 1.27 9.25 -16.51
C GLN A 117 1.76 9.51 -15.10
N ASN A 118 1.52 10.73 -14.61
CA ASN A 118 1.81 11.05 -13.23
C ASN A 118 0.96 10.17 -12.33
N ILE A 119 1.60 9.47 -11.40
CA ILE A 119 0.92 8.69 -10.38
C ILE A 119 0.59 9.67 -9.24
N TYR A 120 -0.69 9.78 -8.91
CA TYR A 120 -1.18 10.67 -7.84
C TYR A 120 -1.12 10.02 -6.45
N SER A 121 -0.34 8.93 -6.31
CA SER A 121 -0.05 8.34 -5.01
C SER A 121 1.02 9.17 -4.32
N GLN A 122 0.68 9.71 -3.16
CA GLN A 122 1.59 10.51 -2.35
C GLN A 122 1.56 10.00 -0.92
N ASN A 123 2.73 9.87 -0.32
CA ASN A 123 2.91 9.45 1.07
C ASN A 123 3.72 10.53 1.81
N SER A 124 3.11 11.70 1.97
CA SER A 124 3.70 12.85 2.66
C SER A 124 3.09 12.98 4.04
N VAL A 125 3.93 13.08 5.07
CA VAL A 125 3.52 13.38 6.45
C VAL A 125 3.72 14.87 6.68
N CYS A 126 2.65 15.56 7.09
CA CYS A 126 2.67 16.98 7.42
C CYS A 126 2.20 17.19 8.86
N ASN A 127 2.78 18.15 9.56
CA ASN A 127 2.46 18.46 10.94
C ASN A 127 1.50 19.66 11.02
N ILE A 128 0.25 19.41 11.40
CA ILE A 128 -0.79 20.43 11.59
C ILE A 128 -1.43 20.28 12.98
N LYS A 129 -1.85 21.37 13.60
CA LYS A 129 -2.46 21.32 14.93
C LYS A 129 -3.90 20.84 14.86
N SER A 130 -4.23 19.89 15.75
CA SER A 130 -5.61 19.47 16.02
C SER A 130 -6.48 20.64 16.43
N GLN A 131 -7.72 20.66 15.97
CA GLN A 131 -8.72 21.62 16.42
C GLN A 131 -9.46 21.13 17.69
N PRO A 132 -10.13 22.03 18.46
CA PRO A 132 -10.74 21.68 19.75
C PRO A 132 -11.88 20.65 19.66
N ASP A 133 -12.58 20.61 18.52
CA ASP A 133 -13.68 19.68 18.28
C ASP A 133 -13.52 18.95 16.95
N ARG A 134 -14.17 17.80 16.86
CA ARG A 134 -14.07 16.88 15.72
C ARG A 134 -14.58 17.49 14.42
N GLU A 135 -15.59 18.36 14.46
CA GLU A 135 -16.17 18.94 13.24
C GLU A 135 -15.24 20.00 12.67
N ALA A 136 -14.68 20.86 13.52
CA ALA A 136 -13.65 21.82 13.14
C ALA A 136 -12.40 21.12 12.59
N ASP A 137 -11.97 20.03 13.24
CA ASP A 137 -10.80 19.25 12.81
C ASP A 137 -11.05 18.59 11.44
N TRP A 138 -12.24 18.01 11.23
CA TRP A 138 -12.61 17.42 9.94
C TRP A 138 -12.66 18.46 8.81
N LYS A 139 -13.19 19.66 9.08
CA LYS A 139 -13.19 20.77 8.11
C LYS A 139 -11.77 21.23 7.78
N LEU A 140 -10.90 21.33 8.79
CA LEU A 140 -9.48 21.64 8.61
C LEU A 140 -8.79 20.61 7.71
N LEU A 141 -8.96 19.32 8.02
CA LEU A 141 -8.38 18.21 7.26
C LEU A 141 -8.89 18.20 5.81
N GLY A 142 -10.18 18.47 5.59
CA GLY A 142 -10.75 18.56 4.24
C GLY A 142 -10.16 19.71 3.42
N LYS A 143 -9.94 20.87 4.05
CA LYS A 143 -9.29 22.02 3.41
C LYS A 143 -7.82 21.71 3.10
N PHE A 144 -7.09 21.20 4.08
CA PHE A 144 -5.68 20.82 3.94
C PHE A 144 -5.48 19.78 2.83
N GLY A 145 -6.27 18.70 2.83
CA GLY A 145 -6.24 17.67 1.80
C GLY A 145 -6.56 18.20 0.40
N SER A 146 -7.46 19.19 0.29
CA SER A 146 -7.76 19.83 -1.00
C SER A 146 -6.57 20.63 -1.53
N GLU A 147 -5.91 21.42 -0.67
CA GLU A 147 -4.73 22.20 -1.08
C GLU A 147 -3.54 21.28 -1.43
N MET A 148 -3.37 20.18 -0.69
CA MET A 148 -2.36 19.16 -1.00
C MET A 148 -2.63 18.48 -2.34
N ARG A 149 -3.90 18.16 -2.65
CA ARG A 149 -4.29 17.64 -3.97
C ARG A 149 -3.92 18.65 -5.07
N ASP A 150 -4.30 19.92 -4.87
CA ASP A 150 -4.09 20.96 -5.87
C ASP A 150 -2.60 21.18 -6.14
N ALA A 151 -1.75 21.15 -5.10
CA ALA A 151 -0.29 21.20 -5.25
C ALA A 151 0.28 20.09 -6.15
N VAL A 152 -0.30 18.88 -6.09
CA VAL A 152 0.14 17.76 -6.93
C VAL A 152 -0.33 17.91 -8.37
N LEU A 153 -1.57 18.38 -8.57
CA LEU A 153 -2.13 18.65 -9.90
C LEU A 153 -1.42 19.81 -10.59
N GLU A 154 -1.09 20.89 -9.87
CA GLU A 154 -0.26 22.00 -10.36
C GLU A 154 1.13 21.50 -10.81
N GLY A 155 1.63 20.44 -10.17
CA GLY A 155 2.88 19.80 -10.55
C GLY A 155 2.86 19.12 -11.93
N ASP A 156 1.69 18.89 -12.54
CA ASP A 156 1.57 18.23 -13.83
C ASP A 156 2.07 19.08 -15.01
N ASP A 157 2.28 20.38 -14.79
CA ASP A 157 2.97 21.27 -15.74
C ASP A 157 4.50 21.05 -15.78
N PHE A 158 5.02 20.20 -14.88
CA PHE A 158 6.44 19.88 -14.77
C PHE A 158 6.69 18.39 -15.00
N GLU A 159 7.93 18.04 -15.35
CA GLU A 159 8.35 16.65 -15.56
C GLU A 159 9.54 16.28 -14.67
N GLY A 160 9.69 14.97 -14.41
CA GLY A 160 10.85 14.40 -13.74
C GLY A 160 11.16 15.03 -12.38
N ASP A 161 12.41 15.41 -12.17
CA ASP A 161 12.86 15.98 -10.89
C ASP A 161 12.35 17.40 -10.66
N ALA A 162 12.07 18.17 -11.71
CA ALA A 162 11.45 19.49 -11.59
C ALA A 162 10.05 19.39 -10.99
N ARG A 163 9.26 18.38 -11.39
CA ARG A 163 7.95 18.10 -10.77
C ARG A 163 8.08 17.76 -9.30
N LYS A 164 9.01 16.86 -8.96
CA LYS A 164 9.23 16.46 -7.56
C LYS A 164 9.59 17.65 -6.68
N GLU A 165 10.51 18.49 -7.15
CA GLU A 165 10.93 19.68 -6.43
C GLU A 165 9.80 20.69 -6.27
N TYR A 166 9.03 20.94 -7.34
CA TYR A 166 7.87 21.82 -7.29
C TYR A 166 6.83 21.35 -6.26
N VAL A 167 6.39 20.09 -6.35
CA VAL A 167 5.39 19.52 -5.45
C VAL A 167 5.88 19.54 -4.00
N ALA A 168 7.14 19.15 -3.75
CA ALA A 168 7.71 19.16 -2.41
C ALA A 168 7.77 20.57 -1.80
N ASN A 169 8.17 21.57 -2.59
CA ASN A 169 8.22 22.96 -2.13
C ASN A 169 6.83 23.53 -1.88
N ARG A 170 5.84 23.19 -2.72
CA ARG A 170 4.46 23.61 -2.55
C ARG A 170 3.84 23.02 -1.29
N ILE A 171 4.04 21.73 -1.03
CA ILE A 171 3.58 21.04 0.18
C ILE A 171 4.16 21.69 1.44
N LYS A 172 5.48 21.94 1.48
CA LYS A 172 6.12 22.62 2.62
C LYS A 172 5.53 24.00 2.89
N LYS A 173 5.20 24.73 1.83
CA LYS A 173 4.56 26.04 1.94
C LYS A 173 3.15 25.93 2.53
N ILE A 174 2.34 24.98 2.06
CA ILE A 174 0.99 24.71 2.61
C ILE A 174 1.09 24.36 4.08
N GLU A 175 1.98 23.44 4.46
CA GLU A 175 2.18 23.06 5.85
C GLU A 175 2.52 24.28 6.73
N THR A 176 3.45 25.13 6.29
CA THR A 176 3.83 26.35 7.01
C THR A 176 2.67 27.33 7.15
N GLU A 177 1.87 27.51 6.10
CA GLU A 177 0.69 28.40 6.10
C GLU A 177 -0.37 27.92 7.10
N PHE A 178 -0.63 26.61 7.13
CA PHE A 178 -1.56 26.01 8.08
C PHE A 178 -1.04 26.08 9.52
N GLN A 179 0.25 25.81 9.75
CA GLN A 179 0.87 25.95 11.06
C GLN A 179 0.79 27.40 11.58
N ALA A 180 0.96 28.39 10.71
CA ALA A 180 0.86 29.80 11.08
C ALA A 180 -0.58 30.26 11.36
N HIS A 181 -1.55 29.79 10.57
CA HIS A 181 -2.94 30.22 10.68
C HIS A 181 -3.70 29.56 11.83
N TYR A 182 -3.37 28.31 12.15
CA TYR A 182 -4.01 27.51 13.19
C TYR A 182 -3.11 27.35 14.43
N ASN A 183 -2.17 28.30 14.63
CA ASN A 183 -1.23 28.30 15.76
C ASN A 183 -1.89 28.72 17.07
#